data_AF-A0A8T3MK85-F1
#
_entry.id   AF-A0A8T3MK85-F1
#
_cell.length_a   1.000
_cell.length_b   1.000
_cell.length_c   1.000
_cell.angle_alpha   90.00
_cell.angle_beta   90.00
_cell.angle_gamma   90.00
#
_symmetry.space_group_name_H-M   'P 1'
#
loop_
_entity.id
_entity.type
_entity.pdbx_description
1 polymer ?
#
loop_
_entity_poly.entity_id
_entity_poly.type
_entity_poly.pdbx_seq_one_letter_code
_entity_poly.pdbx_strand_id
1 'polypeptide(L)'
;MKDPALPYGWRLHPLVRSVALVVQEAMVTPLVALFYRVRVSGQDKLHRVEGPVLFAPNHCLHWDNGIILTALPLSWRWRLAIAAGRETIFANRWRGLLAAS
;
A
#
# COMPACT_ATOMS: atom_id res chain seq x y z
N MET A 1 10.81 14.74 30.80
CA MET A 1 10.67 15.02 29.35
C MET A 1 9.81 13.91 28.78
N LYS A 2 8.51 14.19 28.60
CA LYS A 2 7.47 13.20 28.28
C LYS A 2 7.30 13.24 26.76
N ASP A 3 7.84 12.28 26.02
CA ASP A 3 7.58 12.21 24.58
C ASP A 3 6.08 11.96 24.38
N PRO A 4 5.31 12.89 23.77
CA PRO A 4 3.95 12.59 23.40
C PRO A 4 4.07 11.67 22.19
N ALA A 5 4.02 10.37 22.41
CA ALA A 5 3.75 9.38 21.40
C ALA A 5 2.37 9.67 20.77
N LEU A 6 2.34 10.67 19.90
CA LEU A 6 1.81 10.58 18.57
C LEU A 6 0.80 9.41 18.39
N PRO A 7 -0.52 9.69 18.32
CA PRO A 7 -1.60 8.71 18.48
C PRO A 7 -1.80 7.75 17.28
N TYR A 8 -0.71 7.35 16.61
CA TYR A 8 -0.73 6.66 15.33
C TYR A 8 -0.11 5.27 15.33
N GLY A 9 0.21 4.72 16.51
CA GLY A 9 0.67 3.33 16.65
C GLY A 9 -0.34 2.28 16.16
N TRP A 10 -1.64 2.61 16.15
CA TRP A 10 -2.69 1.68 15.73
C TRP A 10 -2.59 1.32 14.23
N ARG A 11 -2.05 2.19 13.35
CA ARG A 11 -1.79 1.87 11.92
C ARG A 11 -0.71 0.81 11.71
N LEU A 12 0.22 0.74 12.66
CA LEU A 12 1.28 -0.27 12.65
C LEU A 12 0.83 -1.57 13.33
N HIS A 13 -0.36 -1.57 13.94
CA HIS A 13 -0.90 -2.73 14.63
C HIS A 13 -1.16 -3.87 13.63
N PRO A 14 -0.68 -5.09 13.91
CA PRO A 14 -0.81 -6.23 12.98
C PRO A 14 -2.25 -6.50 12.55
N LEU A 15 -3.23 -6.32 13.45
CA LEU A 15 -4.64 -6.55 13.12
C LEU A 15 -5.16 -5.56 12.06
N VAL A 16 -4.84 -4.28 12.19
CA VAL A 16 -5.27 -3.25 11.23
C VAL A 16 -4.65 -3.51 9.86
N ARG A 17 -3.37 -3.89 9.83
CA ARG A 17 -2.69 -4.32 8.61
C ARG A 17 -3.33 -5.57 7.99
N SER A 18 -3.72 -6.53 8.83
CA SER A 18 -4.43 -7.74 8.38
C SER A 18 -5.73 -7.38 7.68
N VAL A 19 -6.54 -6.51 8.31
CA VAL A 19 -7.81 -6.04 7.74
C VAL A 19 -7.56 -5.29 6.43
N ALA A 20 -6.61 -4.36 6.40
CA ALA A 20 -6.27 -3.62 5.20
C ALA A 20 -5.87 -4.54 4.03
N LEU A 21 -5.11 -5.60 4.32
CA LEU A 21 -4.71 -6.58 3.30
C LEU A 21 -5.85 -7.48 2.86
N VAL A 22 -6.74 -7.87 3.77
CA VAL A 22 -7.95 -8.61 3.42
C VAL A 22 -8.84 -7.77 2.51
N VAL A 23 -9.06 -6.49 2.85
CA VAL A 23 -9.83 -5.56 2.00
C VAL A 23 -9.15 -5.38 0.64
N GLN A 24 -7.83 -5.19 0.62
CA GLN A 24 -7.08 -5.06 -0.62
C GLN A 24 -7.23 -6.31 -1.49
N GLU A 25 -7.07 -7.50 -0.92
CA GLU A 25 -7.16 -8.75 -1.68
C GLU A 25 -8.60 -9.07 -2.13
N ALA A 26 -9.59 -8.81 -1.27
CA ALA A 26 -10.99 -9.11 -1.55
C ALA A 26 -11.67 -8.09 -2.48
N MET A 27 -11.15 -6.85 -2.56
CA MET A 27 -11.76 -5.80 -3.38
C MET A 27 -10.85 -5.31 -4.51
N VAL A 28 -9.60 -4.96 -4.22
CA VAL A 28 -8.71 -4.34 -5.22
C VAL A 28 -8.23 -5.36 -6.23
N THR A 29 -7.80 -6.55 -5.78
CA THR A 29 -7.34 -7.63 -6.68
C THR A 29 -8.39 -8.05 -7.71
N PRO A 30 -9.66 -8.36 -7.36
CA PRO A 30 -10.67 -8.73 -8.36
C PRO A 30 -11.03 -7.57 -9.27
N LEU A 31 -11.03 -6.33 -8.77
CA LEU A 31 -11.32 -5.15 -9.59
C LEU A 31 -10.23 -4.92 -10.64
N VAL A 32 -8.96 -5.05 -10.25
CA VAL A 32 -7.83 -5.00 -11.19
C VAL A 32 -7.94 -6.13 -12.21
N ALA A 33 -8.26 -7.35 -11.80
CA ALA A 33 -8.43 -8.49 -12.71
C ALA A 33 -9.60 -8.31 -13.69
N LEU A 34 -10.67 -7.62 -13.27
CA LEU A 34 -11.83 -7.33 -14.11
C LEU A 34 -11.53 -6.29 -15.20
N PHE A 35 -10.79 -5.24 -14.84
CA PHE A 35 -10.54 -4.11 -15.76
C PHE A 35 -9.22 -4.20 -16.52
N TYR A 36 -8.24 -4.94 -16.00
CA TYR A 36 -6.88 -4.96 -16.52
C TYR A 36 -6.34 -6.38 -16.66
N ARG A 37 -5.69 -6.62 -17.80
CA ARG A 37 -4.88 -7.82 -18.00
C ARG A 37 -3.42 -7.52 -17.63
N VAL A 38 -3.10 -7.70 -16.35
CA VAL A 38 -1.76 -7.43 -15.82
C VAL A 38 -0.82 -8.59 -16.14
N ARG A 39 0.39 -8.30 -16.65
CA ARG A 39 1.50 -9.25 -16.70
C ARG A 39 2.58 -8.78 -15.73
N VAL A 40 3.01 -9.68 -14.85
CA VAL A 40 4.09 -9.41 -13.91
C VAL A 40 5.31 -10.25 -14.30
N SER A 41 6.47 -9.63 -14.35
CA SER A 41 7.75 -10.28 -14.66
C SER A 41 8.82 -9.86 -13.67
N GLY A 42 9.77 -10.75 -13.37
CA GLY A 42 10.90 -10.42 -12.49
C GLY A 42 10.57 -10.43 -10.99
N GLN A 43 9.47 -11.08 -10.57
CA GLN A 43 9.14 -11.23 -9.15
C GLN A 43 10.20 -12.04 -8.39
N ASP A 44 10.87 -12.96 -9.06
CA ASP A 44 12.01 -13.72 -8.54
C ASP A 44 13.15 -12.82 -8.02
N LYS A 45 13.32 -11.64 -8.64
CA LYS A 45 14.32 -10.67 -8.23
C LYS A 45 14.04 -10.11 -6.84
N LEU A 46 12.76 -9.97 -6.46
CA LEU A 46 12.37 -9.47 -5.15
C LEU A 46 12.80 -10.42 -4.02
N HIS A 47 12.87 -11.72 -4.26
CA HIS A 47 13.32 -12.68 -3.25
C HIS A 47 14.81 -12.55 -2.91
N ARG A 48 15.60 -11.92 -3.78
CA ARG A 48 17.05 -11.74 -3.62
C ARG A 48 17.42 -10.37 -3.04
N VAL A 49 16.44 -9.49 -2.81
CA VAL A 49 16.72 -8.14 -2.28
C VAL A 49 16.66 -8.16 -0.76
N GLU A 50 17.76 -7.77 -0.14
CA GLU A 50 17.89 -7.61 1.30
C GLU A 50 17.92 -6.13 1.68
N GLY A 51 17.25 -5.78 2.78
CA GLY A 51 17.20 -4.40 3.29
C GLY A 51 16.04 -3.54 2.75
N PRO A 52 16.05 -2.23 3.04
CA PRO A 52 14.99 -1.31 2.62
C PRO A 52 15.03 -1.05 1.11
N VAL A 53 13.86 -1.05 0.47
CA VAL A 53 13.72 -0.83 -0.98
C VAL A 53 12.78 0.34 -1.22
N LEU A 54 13.16 1.20 -2.16
CA LEU A 54 12.29 2.25 -2.70
C LEU A 54 11.75 1.81 -4.06
N PHE A 55 10.44 1.62 -4.16
CA PHE A 55 9.77 1.41 -5.44
C PHE A 55 9.43 2.76 -6.06
N ALA A 56 9.94 3.02 -7.26
CA ALA A 56 9.68 4.24 -8.03
C ALA A 56 8.94 3.88 -9.34
N PRO A 57 7.63 3.59 -9.26
CA PRO A 57 6.84 3.29 -10.45
C PRO A 57 6.68 4.53 -11.34
N ASN A 58 6.59 4.31 -12.64
CA ASN A 58 6.19 5.36 -13.57
C ASN A 58 4.70 5.68 -13.36
N HIS A 59 4.35 6.97 -13.22
CA HIS A 59 2.95 7.36 -13.00
C HIS A 59 2.24 7.53 -14.34
N CYS A 60 1.62 6.46 -14.82
CA CYS A 60 0.96 6.41 -16.12
C CYS A 60 -0.57 6.33 -16.01
N LEU A 61 -1.13 5.91 -14.88
CA LEU A 61 -2.56 5.74 -14.65
C LEU A 61 -2.97 6.22 -13.26
N HIS A 62 -4.18 6.74 -13.16
CA HIS A 62 -4.75 7.14 -11.86
C HIS A 62 -4.87 5.97 -10.86
N TRP A 63 -4.89 4.73 -11.37
CA TRP A 63 -5.01 3.48 -10.60
C TRP A 63 -3.70 2.70 -10.46
N ASP A 64 -2.55 3.32 -10.77
CA ASP A 64 -1.23 2.67 -10.71
C ASP A 64 -0.98 1.99 -9.37
N ASN A 65 -1.32 2.66 -8.26
CA ASN A 65 -1.12 2.11 -6.92
C ASN A 65 -1.81 0.75 -6.73
N GLY A 66 -3.06 0.59 -7.19
CA GLY A 66 -3.79 -0.67 -7.08
C GLY A 66 -3.15 -1.79 -7.91
N ILE A 67 -2.73 -1.47 -9.13
CA ILE A 67 -2.08 -2.43 -10.04
C ILE A 67 -0.71 -2.86 -9.50
N ILE A 68 0.09 -1.91 -8.99
CA ILE A 68 1.42 -2.20 -8.43
C ILE A 68 1.29 -3.04 -7.16
N LEU A 69 0.38 -2.65 -6.28
CA LEU A 69 0.12 -3.39 -5.04
C LEU A 69 -0.29 -4.83 -5.34
N THR A 70 -1.18 -5.05 -6.31
CA THR A 70 -1.61 -6.40 -6.72
C THR A 70 -0.52 -7.18 -7.47
N ALA A 71 0.45 -6.51 -8.07
CA ALA A 71 1.61 -7.16 -8.71
C ALA A 71 2.70 -7.61 -7.71
N LEU A 72 2.75 -7.04 -6.50
CA LEU A 72 3.75 -7.40 -5.49
C LEU A 72 3.36 -8.68 -4.73
N PRO A 73 4.33 -9.51 -4.28
CA PRO A 73 4.06 -10.63 -3.39
C PRO A 73 3.50 -10.17 -2.04
N LEU A 74 2.67 -11.00 -1.40
CA LEU A 74 1.99 -10.64 -0.14
C LEU A 74 2.97 -10.19 0.95
N SER A 75 4.10 -10.88 1.10
CA SER A 75 5.15 -10.54 2.08
C SER A 75 5.71 -9.12 1.92
N TRP A 76 5.79 -8.64 0.67
CA TRP A 76 6.19 -7.27 0.36
C TRP A 76 5.08 -6.28 0.70
N ARG A 77 3.82 -6.59 0.36
CA ARG A 77 2.66 -5.73 0.67
C ARG A 77 2.53 -5.45 2.18
N TRP A 78 2.77 -6.45 3.02
CA TRP A 78 2.76 -6.31 4.49
C TRP A 78 3.77 -5.31 5.04
N ARG A 79 4.89 -5.10 4.35
CA ARG A 79 6.00 -4.24 4.76
C ARG A 79 6.08 -2.95 3.95
N LEU A 80 5.22 -2.80 2.95
CA LEU A 80 5.22 -1.66 2.04
C LEU A 80 4.51 -0.47 2.70
N ALA A 81 5.19 0.67 2.71
CA ALA A 81 4.58 1.95 3.02
C ALA A 81 4.48 2.75 1.70
N ILE A 82 3.26 3.08 1.30
CA ILE A 82 3.05 3.96 0.14
C ILE A 82 3.36 5.37 0.59
N ALA A 83 4.38 5.98 0.00
CA ALA A 83 4.61 7.41 0.10
C ALA A 83 3.52 8.13 -0.69
N ALA A 84 2.32 8.25 -0.11
CA ALA A 84 1.26 9.04 -0.68
C ALA A 84 1.65 10.52 -0.56
N GLY A 85 2.04 11.12 -1.69
CA GLY A 85 2.31 12.54 -1.79
C GLY A 85 1.12 13.34 -1.25
N ARG A 86 1.40 14.49 -0.63
CA ARG A 86 0.43 15.39 0.01
C ARG A 86 -0.78 15.78 -0.86
N GLU A 87 -0.71 15.49 -2.15
CA GLU A 87 -1.60 15.95 -3.21
C GLU A 87 -2.89 15.12 -3.31
N THR A 88 -2.92 13.93 -2.71
CA THR A 88 -4.16 13.11 -2.58
C THR A 88 -4.71 13.05 -1.15
N ILE A 89 -3.91 13.35 -0.11
CA ILE A 89 -4.31 13.13 1.29
C ILE A 89 -4.71 14.41 2.06
N PHE A 90 -4.22 15.61 1.69
CA PHE A 90 -4.43 16.83 2.50
C PHE A 90 -5.44 17.84 1.94
N ALA A 91 -6.59 17.39 1.42
CA ALA A 91 -7.65 18.31 1.00
C ALA A 91 -8.82 18.42 2.01
N ASN A 92 -9.07 17.43 2.87
CA ASN A 92 -10.22 17.48 3.80
C ASN A 92 -10.05 16.62 5.06
N ARG A 93 -10.41 17.20 6.22
CA ARG A 93 -10.28 16.61 7.58
C ARG A 93 -10.91 15.21 7.73
N TRP A 94 -11.88 14.87 6.88
CA TRP A 94 -12.58 13.58 6.89
C TRP A 94 -11.82 12.43 6.21
N ARG A 95 -10.96 12.72 5.22
CA ARG A 95 -10.17 11.68 4.53
C ARG A 95 -8.91 11.27 5.32
N GLY A 96 -8.41 12.16 6.18
CA GLY A 96 -7.39 11.82 7.17
C GLY A 96 -7.87 10.77 8.18
N LEU A 97 -9.18 10.69 8.43
CA LEU A 97 -9.79 9.66 9.27
C LEU A 97 -9.87 8.30 8.56
N LEU A 98 -10.08 8.28 7.24
CA LEU A 98 -10.14 7.04 6.43
C LEU A 98 -8.75 6.50 6.05
N ALA A 99 -7.76 7.38 5.87
CA ALA A 99 -6.34 7.00 5.88
C ALA A 99 -5.87 6.59 7.29
N ALA A 100 -6.72 6.81 8.29
CA ALA A 100 -6.55 6.43 9.67
C ALA A 100 -7.64 5.47 10.18
N SER A 101 -8.13 4.59 9.30
CA SER A 101 -8.91 3.40 9.65
C SER A 101 -8.36 2.17 8.94
#